data_AF-A0A0C9S3A4-F1
#
_entry.id   AF-A0A0C9S3A4-F1
#
_cell.length_a   1.000
_cell.length_b   1.000
_cell.length_c   1.000
_cell.angle_alpha   90.00
_cell.angle_beta   90.00
_cell.angle_gamma   90.00
#
_symmetry.space_group_name_H-M   'P 1'
#
loop_
_entity.id
_entity.type
_entity.pdbx_description
1 polymer ?
#
loop_
_entity_poly.entity_id
_entity_poly.type
_entity_poly.pdbx_seq_one_letter_code
_entity_poly.pdbx_strand_id
1 'polypeptide(L)'
;FSLAYIILLATVSAIPSGRVDIVFPSLETSRSGVKIIKFEALGQDIELKLEPAGEILAKDFAIVDLNNQRENLTNVEDLKRKIYRDSVKGAALLIDENGPLTMQGIINSKLRIVPYKSGRAIKDGRIAHQIVELINDKESYINDVMPLDVNRVMENVVKISKKNPCIIIDYLCVTETTFTERFKTNKELMEYITVMFAGVQNLLDTLNLGIKAQVIGITPFKKVNEPSFIGDSAILGHQQVLDPVDLVKNMAKYYCNNAKGLAKDADIIMLISNRKLGELQDDGTVAYNTAGISLGSGVCKQCSKVGVAQDDSDYNERVDTVAHETAHLIGAPHDGEGPEETGLSGSPGAKDCPENDGYIMGSGNNKVNKFKFSKCTKKCVEHLLSLPRASCVLADC
;
A
#
# COMPACT_ATOMS: atom_id res chain seq x y z
N PHE A 1 6.29 52.52 31.63
CA PHE A 1 5.31 51.44 31.46
C PHE A 1 5.36 50.96 30.03
N SER A 2 6.00 49.81 29.78
CA SER A 2 6.10 49.23 28.43
C SER A 2 4.93 48.26 28.23
N LEU A 3 4.09 48.53 27.23
CA LEU A 3 3.00 47.64 26.80
C LEU A 3 3.60 46.48 26.00
N ALA A 4 3.48 45.26 26.50
CA ALA A 4 3.77 44.05 25.75
C ALA A 4 2.51 43.64 24.95
N TYR A 5 2.64 43.61 23.63
CA TYR A 5 1.60 43.08 22.74
C TYR A 5 1.73 41.55 22.70
N ILE A 6 0.78 40.85 23.33
CA ILE A 6 0.68 39.39 23.24
C ILE A 6 -0.10 39.07 21.97
N ILE A 7 0.60 38.61 20.93
CA ILE A 7 -0.04 38.04 19.74
C ILE A 7 -0.40 36.59 20.06
N LEU A 8 -1.68 36.35 20.35
CA LEU A 8 -2.24 35.00 20.42
C LEU A 8 -2.37 34.46 18.99
N LEU A 9 -1.41 33.65 18.57
CA LEU A 9 -1.57 32.76 17.40
C LEU A 9 -2.43 31.57 17.83
N ALA A 10 -3.74 31.69 17.66
CA ALA A 10 -4.64 30.55 17.76
C ALA A 10 -4.40 29.64 16.55
N THR A 11 -3.67 28.54 16.74
CA THR A 11 -3.65 27.45 15.76
C THR A 11 -5.02 26.80 15.76
N VAL A 12 -5.87 27.16 14.80
CA VAL A 12 -7.12 26.45 14.55
C VAL A 12 -6.74 25.06 14.04
N SER A 13 -6.76 24.07 14.94
CA SER A 13 -6.71 22.67 14.55
C SER A 13 -8.02 22.36 13.85
N ALA A 14 -8.04 22.45 12.52
CA ALA A 14 -9.18 22.02 11.71
C ALA A 14 -9.42 20.52 11.99
N ILE A 15 -10.57 20.22 12.61
CA ILE A 15 -11.07 18.87 12.77
C ILE A 15 -11.50 18.42 11.36
N PRO A 16 -11.02 17.27 10.86
CA PRO A 16 -11.48 16.74 9.58
C PRO A 16 -13.00 16.61 9.61
N SER A 17 -13.69 17.31 8.71
CA SER A 17 -15.16 17.37 8.70
C SER A 17 -15.75 16.75 7.43
N GLY A 18 -14.91 16.06 6.64
CA GLY A 18 -15.31 15.55 5.32
C GLY A 18 -15.62 16.70 4.36
N ARG A 19 -14.93 17.84 4.51
CA ARG A 19 -15.15 19.01 3.66
C ARG A 19 -14.81 18.66 2.22
N VAL A 20 -15.71 19.08 1.34
CA VAL A 20 -15.54 19.03 -0.09
C VAL A 20 -15.17 20.42 -0.56
N ASP A 21 -14.04 20.54 -1.25
CA ASP A 21 -13.62 21.78 -1.90
C ASP A 21 -13.53 21.57 -3.41
N ILE A 22 -13.81 22.61 -4.18
CA ILE A 22 -13.77 22.56 -5.65
C ILE A 22 -12.64 23.45 -6.13
N VAL A 23 -11.69 22.84 -6.84
CA VAL A 23 -10.45 23.49 -7.25
C VAL A 23 -10.24 23.42 -8.76
N PHE A 24 -9.37 24.28 -9.28
CA PHE A 24 -8.96 24.32 -10.68
C PHE A 24 -7.43 24.26 -10.76
N PRO A 25 -6.83 23.06 -10.62
CA PRO A 25 -5.39 22.92 -10.54
C PRO A 25 -4.68 23.48 -11.76
N SER A 26 -3.58 24.19 -11.52
CA SER A 26 -2.62 24.52 -12.57
C SER A 26 -1.62 23.38 -12.74
N LEU A 27 -1.13 23.20 -13.97
CA LEU A 27 -0.15 22.18 -14.31
C LEU A 27 0.95 22.78 -15.19
N GLU A 28 2.19 22.62 -14.76
CA GLU A 28 3.38 22.92 -15.54
C GLU A 28 4.19 21.64 -15.73
N THR A 29 4.67 21.38 -16.95
CA THR A 29 5.50 20.20 -17.25
C THR A 29 6.91 20.66 -17.64
N SER A 30 7.90 20.18 -16.91
CA SER A 30 9.31 20.42 -17.20
C SER A 30 9.82 19.56 -18.37
N ARG A 31 10.99 19.89 -18.91
CA ARG A 31 11.64 19.11 -19.97
C ARG A 31 11.99 17.69 -19.55
N SER A 32 12.21 17.42 -18.27
CA SER A 32 12.50 16.09 -17.73
C SER A 32 11.24 15.26 -17.45
N GLY A 33 10.05 15.78 -17.78
CA GLY A 33 8.77 15.11 -17.51
C GLY A 33 8.25 15.31 -16.08
N VAL A 34 8.98 16.01 -15.21
CA VAL A 34 8.47 16.39 -13.88
C VAL A 34 7.32 17.37 -14.04
N LYS A 35 6.23 17.11 -13.32
CA LYS A 35 5.01 17.93 -13.30
C LYS A 35 4.93 18.74 -12.02
N ILE A 36 4.60 20.02 -12.13
CA ILE A 36 4.34 20.90 -10.98
C ILE A 36 2.87 21.23 -10.99
N ILE A 37 2.18 20.88 -9.90
CA ILE A 37 0.75 21.17 -9.72
C ILE A 37 0.58 22.16 -8.58
N LYS A 38 -0.23 23.20 -8.80
CA LYS A 38 -0.56 24.20 -7.78
C LYS A 38 -2.06 24.49 -7.73
N PHE A 39 -2.59 24.53 -6.51
CA PHE A 39 -3.96 24.96 -6.21
C PHE A 39 -4.09 25.31 -4.73
N GLU A 40 -5.09 26.12 -4.39
CA GLU A 40 -5.51 26.35 -3.02
C GLU A 40 -6.67 25.40 -2.71
N ALA A 41 -6.61 24.70 -1.58
CA ALA A 41 -7.72 23.90 -1.07
C ALA A 41 -7.78 23.98 0.45
N LEU A 42 -9.00 24.10 0.99
CA LEU A 42 -9.24 24.10 2.44
C LEU A 42 -8.39 25.13 3.21
N GLY A 43 -8.11 26.27 2.58
CA GLY A 43 -7.28 27.35 3.14
C GLY A 43 -5.78 27.05 3.19
N GLN A 44 -5.30 26.11 2.36
CA GLN A 44 -3.89 25.75 2.24
C GLN A 44 -3.45 25.84 0.78
N ASP A 45 -2.30 26.47 0.54
CA ASP A 45 -1.61 26.39 -0.73
C ASP A 45 -0.95 25.02 -0.88
N ILE A 46 -1.34 24.28 -1.92
CA ILE A 46 -0.79 22.98 -2.26
C ILE A 46 0.07 23.13 -3.50
N GLU A 47 1.35 22.76 -3.36
CA GLU A 47 2.31 22.62 -4.45
C GLU A 47 2.91 21.22 -4.41
N LEU A 48 2.77 20.47 -5.50
CA LEU A 48 3.30 19.12 -5.68
C LEU A 48 4.33 19.10 -6.80
N LYS A 49 5.46 18.43 -6.56
CA LYS A 49 6.50 18.19 -7.57
C LYS A 49 6.53 16.70 -7.90
N LEU A 50 5.90 16.36 -9.01
CA LEU A 50 5.51 15.01 -9.36
C LEU A 50 6.47 14.42 -10.40
N GLU A 51 7.15 13.35 -10.04
CA GLU A 51 8.05 12.59 -10.90
C GLU A 51 7.32 11.43 -11.57
N PRO A 52 7.68 11.04 -12.81
CA PRO A 52 7.06 9.88 -13.48
C PRO A 52 7.23 8.60 -12.66
N ALA A 53 6.14 7.84 -12.50
CA ALA A 53 6.10 6.63 -11.68
C ALA A 53 5.65 5.39 -12.47
N GLY A 54 5.78 5.40 -13.80
CA GLY A 54 5.34 4.29 -14.65
C GLY A 54 6.06 2.96 -14.40
N GLU A 55 7.21 2.99 -13.73
CA GLU A 55 7.97 1.80 -13.33
C GLU A 55 7.29 0.96 -12.23
N ILE A 56 6.26 1.50 -11.56
CA ILE A 56 5.41 0.74 -10.62
C ILE A 56 4.71 -0.42 -11.33
N LEU A 57 4.47 -0.33 -12.64
CA LEU A 57 3.89 -1.42 -13.41
C LEU A 57 5.00 -2.13 -14.19
N ALA A 58 5.04 -3.47 -14.08
CA ALA A 58 5.98 -4.28 -14.83
C ALA A 58 5.84 -4.08 -16.35
N LYS A 59 6.89 -4.40 -17.10
CA LYS A 59 6.86 -4.27 -18.58
C LYS A 59 5.81 -5.16 -19.21
N ASP A 60 5.63 -6.37 -18.69
CA ASP A 60 4.66 -7.35 -19.17
C ASP A 60 3.44 -7.49 -18.23
N PHE A 61 3.15 -6.43 -17.46
CA PHE A 61 2.00 -6.34 -16.58
C PHE A 61 0.73 -6.86 -17.27
N ALA A 62 -0.04 -7.67 -16.55
CA ALA A 62 -1.30 -8.18 -17.04
C ALA A 62 -2.37 -8.26 -15.95
N ILE A 63 -3.63 -8.07 -16.34
CA ILE A 63 -4.76 -8.59 -15.58
C ILE A 63 -4.95 -10.04 -16.01
N VAL A 64 -4.95 -10.96 -15.04
CA VAL A 64 -5.07 -12.39 -15.30
C VAL A 64 -6.26 -12.97 -14.55
N ASP A 65 -6.95 -13.92 -15.17
CA ASP A 65 -7.92 -14.74 -14.47
C ASP A 65 -7.25 -15.90 -13.70
N LEU A 66 -8.04 -16.68 -12.97
CA LEU A 66 -7.54 -17.87 -12.25
C LEU A 66 -6.93 -18.95 -13.14
N ASN A 67 -7.22 -18.96 -14.43
CA ASN A 67 -6.65 -19.88 -15.39
C ASN A 67 -5.34 -19.32 -16.01
N ASN A 68 -4.82 -18.21 -15.48
CA ASN A 68 -3.71 -17.44 -16.04
C ASN A 68 -3.94 -16.94 -17.47
N GLN A 69 -5.19 -16.78 -17.88
CA GLN A 69 -5.52 -16.12 -19.13
C GLN A 69 -5.35 -14.63 -18.95
N ARG A 70 -4.45 -14.04 -19.75
CA ARG A 70 -4.20 -12.60 -19.78
C ARG A 70 -5.35 -11.91 -20.51
N GLU A 71 -5.91 -10.89 -19.88
CA GLU A 71 -6.80 -9.97 -20.56
C GLU A 71 -6.01 -9.09 -21.53
N ASN A 72 -6.54 -8.87 -22.73
CA ASN A 72 -5.94 -7.96 -23.71
C ASN A 72 -6.19 -6.51 -23.29
N LEU A 73 -5.26 -5.95 -22.52
CA LEU A 73 -5.31 -4.56 -22.07
C LEU A 73 -4.59 -3.65 -23.07
N THR A 74 -5.32 -2.75 -23.70
CA THR A 74 -4.75 -1.74 -24.62
C THR A 74 -4.23 -0.49 -23.90
N ASN A 75 -4.46 -0.39 -22.59
CA ASN A 75 -4.30 0.84 -21.79
C ASN A 75 -3.14 0.81 -20.78
N VAL A 76 -2.37 -0.27 -20.66
CA VAL A 76 -1.27 -0.37 -19.68
C VAL A 76 -0.18 0.67 -19.95
N GLU A 77 0.30 0.75 -21.18
CA GLU A 77 1.32 1.75 -21.57
C GLU A 77 0.81 3.19 -21.45
N ASP A 78 -0.49 3.40 -21.67
CA ASP A 78 -1.12 4.70 -21.43
C ASP A 78 -1.15 5.04 -19.94
N LEU A 79 -1.50 4.09 -19.09
CA LEU A 79 -1.50 4.25 -17.64
C LEU A 79 -0.09 4.55 -17.09
N LYS A 80 0.93 3.84 -17.58
CA LYS A 80 2.34 4.08 -17.21
C LYS A 80 2.80 5.52 -17.45
N ARG A 81 2.31 6.15 -18.52
CA ARG A 81 2.64 7.56 -18.84
C ARG A 81 1.87 8.58 -18.00
N LYS A 82 0.80 8.14 -17.33
CA LYS A 82 -0.13 8.99 -16.58
C LYS A 82 0.09 8.96 -15.07
N ILE A 83 0.80 7.98 -14.53
CA ILE A 83 1.07 7.88 -13.09
C ILE A 83 2.33 8.68 -12.71
N TYR A 84 2.19 9.55 -11.71
CA TYR A 84 3.27 10.36 -11.14
C TYR A 84 3.21 10.33 -9.61
N ARG A 85 4.34 10.59 -8.95
CA ARG A 85 4.42 10.64 -7.48
C ARG A 85 5.31 11.76 -6.97
N ASP A 86 5.00 12.27 -5.79
CA ASP A 86 5.86 13.18 -5.00
C ASP A 86 6.14 12.48 -3.68
N SER A 87 7.30 11.83 -3.57
CA SER A 87 7.66 11.04 -2.40
C SER A 87 7.84 11.89 -1.13
N VAL A 88 8.17 13.17 -1.29
CA VAL A 88 8.35 14.10 -0.15
C VAL A 88 6.99 14.48 0.46
N LYS A 89 5.97 14.67 -0.39
CA LYS A 89 4.61 15.00 0.05
C LYS A 89 3.70 13.78 0.25
N GLY A 90 4.16 12.60 -0.19
CA GLY A 90 3.38 11.36 -0.19
C GLY A 90 2.28 11.35 -1.25
N ALA A 91 2.43 12.11 -2.34
CA ALA A 91 1.44 12.19 -3.41
C ALA A 91 1.64 11.06 -4.42
N ALA A 92 0.53 10.60 -5.01
CA ALA A 92 0.49 9.65 -6.12
C ALA A 92 -0.74 9.96 -6.97
N LEU A 93 -0.53 10.45 -8.19
CA LEU A 93 -1.59 11.00 -9.03
C LEU A 93 -1.56 10.39 -10.43
N LEU A 94 -2.73 10.02 -10.91
CA LEU A 94 -2.99 9.82 -12.32
C LEU A 94 -3.34 11.17 -12.94
N ILE A 95 -2.62 11.56 -13.99
CA ILE A 95 -2.81 12.83 -14.70
C ILE A 95 -3.04 12.49 -16.17
N ASP A 96 -4.21 12.86 -16.70
CA ASP A 96 -4.57 12.68 -18.10
C ASP A 96 -4.62 14.03 -18.82
N GLU A 97 -3.84 14.13 -19.90
CA GLU A 97 -3.73 15.30 -20.78
C GLU A 97 -4.19 14.99 -22.21
N ASN A 98 -4.69 13.78 -22.49
CA ASN A 98 -5.17 13.39 -23.83
C ASN A 98 -6.46 14.14 -24.24
N GLY A 99 -7.09 14.82 -23.28
CA GLY A 99 -8.25 15.68 -23.46
C GLY A 99 -8.18 16.84 -22.48
N PRO A 100 -9.32 17.31 -21.95
CA PRO A 100 -9.30 18.25 -20.83
C PRO A 100 -8.51 17.66 -19.67
N LEU A 101 -7.66 18.47 -19.02
CA LEU A 101 -6.84 18.03 -17.90
C LEU A 101 -7.70 17.39 -16.81
N THR A 102 -7.49 16.10 -16.56
CA THR A 102 -8.05 15.41 -15.40
C THR A 102 -6.93 14.87 -14.52
N MET A 103 -7.20 14.78 -13.22
CA MET A 103 -6.29 14.17 -12.29
C MET A 103 -7.05 13.50 -11.16
N GLN A 104 -6.55 12.38 -10.67
CA GLN A 104 -7.11 11.67 -9.55
C GLN A 104 -6.03 10.97 -8.72
N GLY A 105 -6.28 10.85 -7.40
CA GLY A 105 -5.44 10.06 -6.49
C GLY A 105 -5.06 10.82 -5.22
N ILE A 106 -3.90 10.47 -4.69
CA ILE A 106 -3.36 10.89 -3.40
C ILE A 106 -2.64 12.23 -3.53
N ILE A 107 -3.09 13.25 -2.79
CA ILE A 107 -2.33 14.49 -2.60
C ILE A 107 -1.37 14.34 -1.42
N ASN A 108 -1.89 13.83 -0.31
CA ASN A 108 -1.15 13.54 0.91
C ASN A 108 -1.99 12.59 1.79
N SER A 109 -1.54 12.34 3.02
CA SER A 109 -2.22 11.47 3.98
C SER A 109 -3.68 11.82 4.32
N LYS A 110 -4.16 13.04 4.03
CA LYS A 110 -5.50 13.49 4.38
C LYS A 110 -6.35 13.87 3.17
N LEU A 111 -5.74 14.16 2.04
CA LEU A 111 -6.42 14.76 0.90
C LEU A 111 -6.32 13.86 -0.32
N ARG A 112 -7.45 13.73 -1.00
CA ARG A 112 -7.56 13.17 -2.35
C ARG A 112 -8.07 14.21 -3.31
N ILE A 113 -7.72 14.03 -4.57
CA ILE A 113 -8.28 14.79 -5.69
C ILE A 113 -8.99 13.83 -6.63
N VAL A 114 -10.16 14.21 -7.13
CA VAL A 114 -10.88 13.48 -8.17
C VAL A 114 -11.56 14.45 -9.14
N PRO A 115 -11.85 14.04 -10.38
CA PRO A 115 -12.64 14.86 -11.31
C PRO A 115 -14.04 15.14 -10.76
N TYR A 116 -14.50 16.39 -10.85
CA TYR A 116 -15.84 16.76 -10.39
C TYR A 116 -16.92 16.25 -11.36
N LYS A 117 -17.76 15.32 -10.89
CA LYS A 117 -18.74 14.60 -11.74
C LYS A 117 -19.99 15.41 -12.12
N SER A 118 -20.40 16.41 -11.33
CA SER A 118 -21.74 17.05 -11.43
C SER A 118 -21.87 18.16 -12.49
N GLY A 119 -21.11 18.07 -13.58
CA GLY A 119 -21.18 19.00 -14.71
C GLY A 119 -19.92 19.84 -14.84
N ARG A 120 -19.56 20.09 -16.10
CA ARG A 120 -18.38 20.84 -16.55
C ARG A 120 -18.43 22.29 -16.05
N ALA A 121 -18.11 22.53 -14.78
CA ALA A 121 -17.62 23.83 -14.36
C ALA A 121 -16.26 23.99 -15.03
N ILE A 122 -16.24 24.67 -16.17
CA ILE A 122 -15.02 25.04 -16.88
C ILE A 122 -14.71 26.48 -16.48
N LYS A 123 -13.57 26.69 -15.86
CA LYS A 123 -13.02 28.02 -15.60
C LYS A 123 -11.69 28.12 -16.33
N ASP A 124 -11.55 29.10 -17.21
CA ASP A 124 -10.32 29.33 -17.98
C ASP A 124 -9.81 28.08 -18.75
N GLY A 125 -10.74 27.28 -19.29
CA GLY A 125 -10.43 26.03 -19.99
C GLY A 125 -10.04 24.85 -19.09
N ARG A 126 -10.05 25.02 -17.76
CA ARG A 126 -9.73 23.98 -16.78
C ARG A 126 -11.00 23.33 -16.25
N ILE A 127 -10.97 22.01 -16.13
CA ILE A 127 -12.02 21.24 -15.47
C ILE A 127 -11.88 21.39 -13.96
N ALA A 128 -13.01 21.46 -13.27
CA ALA A 128 -13.08 21.43 -11.82
C ALA A 128 -12.71 20.05 -11.26
N HIS A 129 -11.95 20.05 -10.18
CA HIS A 129 -11.64 18.86 -9.38
C HIS A 129 -12.19 19.03 -7.98
N GLN A 130 -12.61 17.90 -7.42
CA GLN A 130 -13.07 17.81 -6.05
C GLN A 130 -11.92 17.38 -5.16
N ILE A 131 -11.69 18.14 -4.08
CA ILE A 131 -10.84 17.71 -2.97
C ILE A 131 -11.69 17.00 -1.95
N VAL A 132 -11.28 15.79 -1.61
CA VAL A 132 -11.92 14.95 -0.60
C VAL A 132 -10.99 14.86 0.59
N GLU A 133 -11.44 15.37 1.73
CA GLU A 133 -10.76 15.19 3.01
C GLU A 133 -11.13 13.81 3.60
N LEU A 134 -10.13 12.99 3.86
CA LEU A 134 -10.29 11.72 4.56
C LEU A 134 -10.68 12.02 6.01
N ILE A 135 -11.80 11.46 6.44
CA ILE A 135 -12.17 11.42 7.85
C ILE A 135 -11.24 10.39 8.49
N ASN A 136 -10.55 10.77 9.57
CA ASN A 136 -9.76 9.80 10.33
C ASN A 136 -10.67 8.64 10.73
N ASP A 137 -10.31 7.42 10.32
CA ASP A 137 -10.87 6.23 10.93
C ASP A 137 -10.57 6.32 12.42
N LYS A 138 -11.63 6.43 13.22
CA LYS A 138 -11.50 6.50 14.69
C LYS A 138 -11.11 5.16 15.30
N GLU A 139 -11.03 4.12 14.48
CA GLU A 139 -10.68 2.77 14.91
C GLU A 139 -9.17 2.61 14.76
N SER A 140 -8.50 2.47 15.91
CA SER A 140 -7.13 2.01 16.00
C SER A 140 -7.09 0.56 15.55
N TYR A 141 -6.98 0.32 14.25
CA TYR A 141 -6.78 -1.02 13.72
C TYR A 141 -5.36 -1.48 14.09
N ILE A 142 -5.27 -2.64 14.74
CA ILE A 142 -4.05 -3.43 14.93
C ILE A 142 -3.73 -4.05 13.55
N ASN A 143 -2.49 -3.96 13.12
CA ASN A 143 -1.99 -4.82 12.04
C ASN A 143 -1.30 -6.00 12.72
N ASP A 144 -1.57 -7.21 12.25
CA ASP A 144 -1.08 -8.41 12.92
C ASP A 144 -0.05 -9.14 12.04
N VAL A 145 0.90 -9.82 12.64
CA VAL A 145 1.89 -10.63 11.93
C VAL A 145 1.84 -12.04 12.45
N MET A 146 1.70 -13.01 11.54
CA MET A 146 1.82 -14.40 11.92
C MET A 146 3.28 -14.83 11.75
N PRO A 147 4.02 -15.11 12.84
CA PRO A 147 5.38 -15.63 12.73
C PRO A 147 5.34 -16.99 12.02
N LEU A 148 6.29 -17.22 11.11
CA LEU A 148 6.42 -18.53 10.48
C LEU A 148 6.96 -19.54 11.49
N ASP A 149 6.19 -20.58 11.77
CA ASP A 149 6.58 -21.70 12.62
C ASP A 149 7.52 -22.64 11.85
N VAL A 150 8.74 -22.16 11.61
CA VAL A 150 9.82 -22.92 10.97
C VAL A 150 10.88 -23.18 12.02
N ASN A 151 11.28 -24.45 12.19
CA ASN A 151 12.49 -24.80 12.92
C ASN A 151 13.60 -23.83 12.49
N ARG A 152 14.12 -23.01 13.42
CA ARG A 152 15.06 -21.92 13.11
C ARG A 152 16.31 -22.48 12.40
N VAL A 153 16.33 -22.43 11.07
CA VAL A 153 17.50 -22.83 10.30
C VAL A 153 18.47 -21.66 10.29
N MET A 154 19.71 -21.90 10.73
CA MET A 154 20.79 -20.95 10.57
C MET A 154 21.16 -20.88 9.08
N GLU A 155 20.89 -19.75 8.45
CA GLU A 155 21.33 -19.48 7.08
C GLU A 155 22.65 -18.71 7.11
N ASN A 156 23.57 -19.09 6.23
CA ASN A 156 24.83 -18.37 6.10
C ASN A 156 24.60 -17.05 5.37
N VAL A 157 25.03 -15.94 5.97
CA VAL A 157 25.03 -14.61 5.35
C VAL A 157 25.89 -14.65 4.10
N VAL A 158 25.34 -14.24 2.96
CA VAL A 158 26.12 -14.10 1.73
C VAL A 158 26.84 -12.77 1.78
N LYS A 159 28.16 -12.78 1.58
CA LYS A 159 28.90 -11.55 1.27
C LYS A 159 28.39 -11.06 -0.09
N ILE A 160 27.44 -10.13 -0.09
CA ILE A 160 27.00 -9.42 -1.28
C ILE A 160 28.28 -8.86 -1.94
N SER A 161 28.56 -9.30 -3.16
CA SER A 161 29.73 -8.83 -3.91
C SER A 161 29.64 -7.31 -4.10
N LYS A 162 30.75 -6.61 -4.34
CA LYS A 162 30.83 -5.14 -4.45
C LYS A 162 29.92 -4.46 -5.51
N LYS A 163 29.04 -5.18 -6.20
CA LYS A 163 27.90 -4.59 -6.91
C LYS A 163 26.73 -4.44 -5.93
N ASN A 164 26.27 -3.23 -5.69
CA ASN A 164 25.00 -2.99 -4.99
C ASN A 164 23.86 -3.42 -5.93
N PRO A 165 23.21 -4.59 -5.73
CA PRO A 165 22.12 -5.01 -6.59
C PRO A 165 20.94 -4.04 -6.43
N CYS A 166 20.12 -3.90 -7.48
CA CYS A 166 18.82 -3.27 -7.32
C CYS A 166 17.91 -4.19 -6.51
N ILE A 167 17.10 -3.62 -5.63
CA ILE A 167 16.10 -4.38 -4.88
C ILE A 167 14.75 -4.09 -5.53
N ILE A 168 14.18 -5.09 -6.19
CA ILE A 168 12.87 -5.00 -6.85
C ILE A 168 11.98 -6.07 -6.23
N ILE A 169 10.82 -5.68 -5.73
CA ILE A 169 9.83 -6.60 -5.20
C ILE A 169 8.68 -6.68 -6.20
N ASP A 170 8.51 -7.86 -6.79
CA ASP A 170 7.45 -8.14 -7.74
C ASP A 170 6.16 -8.57 -7.02
N TYR A 171 5.11 -7.76 -7.12
CA TYR A 171 3.81 -7.98 -6.49
C TYR A 171 2.82 -8.55 -7.49
N LEU A 172 2.18 -9.65 -7.12
CA LEU A 172 0.86 -10.00 -7.64
C LEU A 172 -0.19 -9.44 -6.69
N CYS A 173 -0.99 -8.48 -7.17
CA CYS A 173 -2.16 -8.02 -6.43
C CYS A 173 -3.33 -8.94 -6.74
N VAL A 174 -4.00 -9.48 -5.72
CA VAL A 174 -5.25 -10.23 -5.90
C VAL A 174 -6.37 -9.53 -5.16
N THR A 175 -7.57 -9.53 -5.72
CA THR A 175 -8.71 -8.83 -5.10
C THR A 175 -9.88 -9.78 -4.95
N GLU A 176 -10.47 -9.82 -3.76
CA GLU A 176 -11.68 -10.61 -3.52
C GLU A 176 -12.92 -9.96 -4.15
N THR A 177 -14.00 -10.72 -4.23
CA THR A 177 -15.21 -10.36 -4.98
C THR A 177 -15.76 -9.00 -4.59
N THR A 178 -15.91 -8.72 -3.29
CA THR A 178 -16.58 -7.48 -2.85
C THR A 178 -15.74 -6.25 -3.17
N PHE A 179 -14.41 -6.35 -3.10
CA PHE A 179 -13.49 -5.30 -3.53
C PHE A 179 -13.54 -5.11 -5.05
N THR A 180 -13.44 -6.20 -5.83
CA THR A 180 -13.48 -6.16 -7.29
C THR A 180 -14.77 -5.50 -7.80
N GLU A 181 -15.91 -5.81 -7.19
CA GLU A 181 -17.23 -5.30 -7.60
C GLU A 181 -17.46 -3.81 -7.29
N ARG A 182 -16.57 -3.15 -6.53
CA ARG A 182 -16.57 -1.68 -6.37
C ARG A 182 -16.27 -0.95 -7.68
N PHE A 183 -15.54 -1.59 -8.59
CA PHE A 183 -15.08 -1.00 -9.84
C PHE A 183 -15.97 -1.42 -11.00
N LYS A 184 -16.34 -0.45 -11.86
CA LYS A 184 -17.20 -0.75 -13.02
C LYS A 184 -16.44 -1.47 -14.12
N THR A 185 -15.13 -1.25 -14.19
CA THR A 185 -14.26 -1.83 -15.21
C THR A 185 -12.91 -2.23 -14.61
N ASN A 186 -12.27 -3.22 -15.25
CA ASN A 186 -10.91 -3.61 -14.90
C ASN A 186 -9.89 -2.46 -15.09
N LYS A 187 -10.19 -1.49 -15.95
CA LYS A 187 -9.41 -0.25 -16.08
C LYS A 187 -9.46 0.58 -14.79
N GLU A 188 -10.64 0.80 -14.21
CA GLU A 188 -10.80 1.56 -12.97
C GLU A 188 -10.09 0.86 -11.80
N LEU A 189 -10.21 -0.48 -11.70
CA LEU A 189 -9.47 -1.28 -10.72
C LEU A 189 -7.96 -1.13 -10.89
N MET A 190 -7.46 -1.27 -12.13
CA MET A 190 -6.04 -1.14 -12.43
C MET A 190 -5.50 0.26 -12.07
N GLU A 191 -6.26 1.31 -12.39
CA GLU A 191 -5.94 2.70 -12.03
C GLU A 191 -5.83 2.87 -10.51
N TYR A 192 -6.77 2.31 -9.74
CA TYR A 192 -6.78 2.36 -8.28
C TYR A 192 -5.56 1.65 -7.67
N ILE A 193 -5.31 0.39 -8.08
CA ILE A 193 -4.15 -0.39 -7.60
C ILE A 193 -2.82 0.29 -8.00
N THR A 194 -2.76 0.93 -9.17
CA THR A 194 -1.56 1.68 -9.59
C THR A 194 -1.29 2.88 -8.67
N VAL A 195 -2.32 3.66 -8.30
CA VAL A 195 -2.19 4.77 -7.35
C VAL A 195 -1.79 4.25 -5.97
N MET A 196 -2.43 3.16 -5.51
CA MET A 196 -2.09 2.49 -4.25
C MET A 196 -0.60 2.14 -4.18
N PHE A 197 -0.07 1.41 -5.17
CA PHE A 197 1.32 0.98 -5.17
C PHE A 197 2.33 2.12 -5.39
N ALA A 198 1.96 3.18 -6.11
CA ALA A 198 2.76 4.40 -6.16
C ALA A 198 2.85 5.09 -4.79
N GLY A 199 1.77 5.03 -3.99
CA GLY A 199 1.77 5.47 -2.60
C GLY A 199 2.59 4.56 -1.68
N VAL A 200 2.48 3.24 -1.83
CA VAL A 200 3.31 2.25 -1.12
C VAL A 200 4.79 2.50 -1.39
N GLN A 201 5.18 2.77 -2.64
CA GLN A 201 6.54 3.14 -2.99
C GLN A 201 7.04 4.37 -2.22
N ASN A 202 6.20 5.40 -2.04
CA ASN A 202 6.59 6.58 -1.25
C ASN A 202 6.93 6.21 0.20
N LEU A 203 6.22 5.24 0.80
CA LEU A 203 6.51 4.77 2.16
C LEU A 203 7.76 3.88 2.20
N LEU A 204 7.92 2.97 1.24
CA LEU A 204 9.10 2.12 1.13
C LEU A 204 10.40 2.93 0.91
N ASP A 205 10.33 4.05 0.19
CA ASP A 205 11.46 4.96 0.01
C ASP A 205 12.03 5.46 1.36
N THR A 206 11.20 5.54 2.40
CA THR A 206 11.63 6.01 3.73
C THR A 206 12.60 5.04 4.43
N LEU A 207 12.66 3.77 4.00
CA LEU A 207 13.71 2.84 4.44
C LEU A 207 15.10 3.27 3.95
N ASN A 208 15.19 4.08 2.90
CA ASN A 208 16.44 4.50 2.27
C ASN A 208 17.32 3.29 1.88
N LEU A 209 16.69 2.29 1.27
CA LEU A 209 17.33 1.07 0.75
C LEU A 209 17.28 0.97 -0.78
N GLY A 210 16.57 1.89 -1.46
CA GLY A 210 16.41 1.84 -2.92
C GLY A 210 15.50 0.70 -3.40
N ILE A 211 14.60 0.21 -2.54
CA ILE A 211 13.61 -0.81 -2.87
C ILE A 211 12.63 -0.24 -3.90
N LYS A 212 12.37 -0.98 -4.97
CA LYS A 212 11.32 -0.68 -5.96
C LYS A 212 10.19 -1.69 -5.83
N ALA A 213 8.97 -1.20 -5.65
CA ALA A 213 7.76 -1.99 -5.75
C ALA A 213 7.30 -2.02 -7.20
N GLN A 214 7.18 -3.22 -7.76
CA GLN A 214 6.72 -3.45 -9.12
C GLN A 214 5.51 -4.38 -9.09
N VAL A 215 4.37 -3.93 -9.58
CA VAL A 215 3.19 -4.77 -9.76
C VAL A 215 3.33 -5.50 -11.09
N ILE A 216 3.41 -6.84 -11.04
CA ILE A 216 3.51 -7.69 -12.23
C ILE A 216 2.14 -8.09 -12.79
N GLY A 217 1.08 -7.95 -11.98
CA GLY A 217 -0.29 -8.14 -12.45
C GLY A 217 -1.33 -8.01 -11.37
N ILE A 218 -2.59 -8.12 -11.81
CA ILE A 218 -3.77 -8.13 -10.93
C ILE A 218 -4.60 -9.37 -11.25
N THR A 219 -5.04 -10.10 -10.22
CA THR A 219 -6.04 -11.17 -10.35
C THR A 219 -7.33 -10.75 -9.64
N PRO A 220 -8.33 -10.22 -10.38
CA PRO A 220 -9.60 -9.85 -9.81
C PRO A 220 -10.54 -11.04 -9.71
N PHE A 221 -10.81 -11.51 -8.49
CA PHE A 221 -11.83 -12.51 -8.25
C PHE A 221 -13.22 -11.89 -8.36
N LYS A 222 -14.13 -12.66 -8.94
CA LYS A 222 -15.56 -12.39 -9.03
C LYS A 222 -16.29 -13.55 -8.36
N LYS A 223 -17.57 -13.36 -8.06
CA LYS A 223 -18.39 -14.39 -7.41
C LYS A 223 -18.32 -15.78 -8.07
N VAL A 224 -18.21 -15.83 -9.40
CA VAL A 224 -18.16 -17.09 -10.17
C VAL A 224 -16.84 -17.85 -10.05
N ASN A 225 -15.77 -17.18 -9.64
CA ASN A 225 -14.42 -17.71 -9.64
C ASN A 225 -13.63 -17.28 -8.39
N GLU A 226 -14.30 -17.00 -7.27
CA GLU A 226 -13.62 -16.74 -6.00
C GLU A 226 -13.07 -18.06 -5.44
N PRO A 227 -11.76 -18.17 -5.15
CA PRO A 227 -11.21 -19.36 -4.52
C PRO A 227 -11.86 -19.65 -3.16
N SER A 228 -12.07 -20.94 -2.85
CA SER A 228 -12.75 -21.32 -1.61
C SER A 228 -12.04 -20.82 -0.36
N PHE A 229 -10.71 -20.66 -0.40
CA PHE A 229 -9.92 -20.22 0.77
C PHE A 229 -10.45 -18.91 1.39
N ILE A 230 -11.08 -18.04 0.60
CA ILE A 230 -11.66 -16.79 1.11
C ILE A 230 -12.96 -17.07 1.86
N GLY A 231 -13.88 -17.83 1.25
CA GLY A 231 -15.14 -18.23 1.88
C GLY A 231 -14.96 -19.17 3.08
N ASP A 232 -13.98 -20.07 3.01
CA ASP A 232 -13.59 -21.00 4.07
C ASP A 232 -13.02 -20.28 5.30
N SER A 233 -12.64 -19.00 5.16
CA SER A 233 -12.11 -18.15 6.24
C SER A 233 -13.16 -17.16 6.77
N ALA A 234 -14.43 -17.29 6.36
CA ALA A 234 -15.50 -16.46 6.89
C ALA A 234 -15.93 -16.91 8.29
N ILE A 235 -16.16 -15.96 9.19
CA ILE A 235 -16.58 -16.25 10.56
C ILE A 235 -18.00 -16.85 10.56
N LEU A 236 -18.19 -17.94 11.31
CA LEU A 236 -19.50 -18.60 11.44
C LEU A 236 -20.53 -17.63 12.03
N GLY A 237 -21.69 -17.49 11.37
CA GLY A 237 -22.70 -16.49 11.76
C GLY A 237 -22.43 -15.06 11.26
N HIS A 238 -21.22 -14.78 10.77
CA HIS A 238 -20.77 -13.47 10.28
C HIS A 238 -20.10 -13.58 8.90
N GLN A 239 -20.82 -14.12 7.91
CA GLN A 239 -20.27 -14.51 6.60
C GLN A 239 -19.65 -13.38 5.76
N GLN A 240 -19.83 -12.12 6.15
CA GLN A 240 -19.21 -10.95 5.51
C GLN A 240 -17.93 -10.48 6.21
N VAL A 241 -17.52 -11.17 7.28
CA VAL A 241 -16.30 -10.90 8.05
C VAL A 241 -15.38 -12.10 7.88
N LEU A 242 -14.11 -11.81 7.61
CA LEU A 242 -13.08 -12.83 7.45
C LEU A 242 -12.23 -12.90 8.72
N ASP A 243 -11.97 -14.11 9.20
CA ASP A 243 -10.95 -14.33 10.21
C ASP A 243 -9.57 -14.12 9.55
N PRO A 244 -8.77 -13.15 10.00
CA PRO A 244 -7.50 -12.82 9.35
C PRO A 244 -6.49 -13.97 9.42
N VAL A 245 -6.46 -14.71 10.53
CA VAL A 245 -5.52 -15.81 10.76
C VAL A 245 -5.85 -16.99 9.86
N ASP A 246 -7.12 -17.37 9.79
CA ASP A 246 -7.57 -18.43 8.88
C ASP A 246 -7.38 -17.99 7.42
N LEU A 247 -7.68 -16.72 7.09
CA LEU A 247 -7.54 -16.19 5.74
C LEU A 247 -6.10 -16.27 5.25
N VAL A 248 -5.13 -15.78 6.02
CA VAL A 248 -3.72 -15.78 5.59
C VAL A 248 -3.16 -17.21 5.51
N LYS A 249 -3.55 -18.11 6.44
CA LYS A 249 -3.15 -19.53 6.41
C LYS A 249 -3.74 -20.27 5.21
N ASN A 250 -5.03 -20.09 4.95
CA ASN A 250 -5.73 -20.73 3.86
C ASN A 250 -5.24 -20.19 2.50
N MET A 251 -4.98 -18.88 2.39
CA MET A 251 -4.35 -18.26 1.23
C MET A 251 -2.95 -18.83 0.99
N ALA A 252 -2.12 -18.94 2.03
CA ALA A 252 -0.79 -19.53 1.94
C ALA A 252 -0.84 -20.98 1.45
N LYS A 253 -1.73 -21.80 2.02
CA LYS A 253 -1.97 -23.18 1.59
C LYS A 253 -2.44 -23.26 0.14
N TYR A 254 -3.32 -22.35 -0.28
CA TYR A 254 -3.80 -22.30 -1.66
C TYR A 254 -2.66 -22.05 -2.63
N TYR A 255 -1.86 -20.99 -2.43
CA TYR A 255 -0.76 -20.64 -3.33
C TYR A 255 0.44 -21.59 -3.23
N CYS A 256 0.66 -22.24 -2.09
CA CYS A 256 1.65 -23.31 -1.95
C CYS A 256 1.38 -24.47 -2.93
N ASN A 257 0.10 -24.80 -3.14
CA ASN A 257 -0.31 -25.94 -3.97
C ASN A 257 -0.69 -25.56 -5.42
N ASN A 258 -1.12 -24.32 -5.65
CA ASN A 258 -1.75 -23.93 -6.91
C ASN A 258 -1.03 -22.79 -7.66
N ALA A 259 0.07 -22.24 -7.14
CA ALA A 259 0.77 -21.14 -7.80
C ALA A 259 1.27 -21.52 -9.20
N LYS A 260 0.77 -20.78 -10.19
CA LYS A 260 1.09 -20.86 -11.62
C LYS A 260 1.11 -19.45 -12.19
N GLY A 261 1.78 -19.26 -13.33
CA GLY A 261 1.88 -17.95 -13.98
C GLY A 261 2.40 -16.88 -13.02
N LEU A 262 1.75 -15.72 -13.01
CA LEU A 262 2.18 -14.57 -12.19
C LEU A 262 2.24 -14.89 -10.69
N ALA A 263 1.40 -15.80 -10.17
CA ALA A 263 1.46 -16.17 -8.75
C ALA A 263 2.75 -16.95 -8.40
N LYS A 264 3.30 -17.68 -9.38
CA LYS A 264 4.61 -18.32 -9.23
C LYS A 264 5.73 -17.30 -9.31
N ASP A 265 5.62 -16.36 -10.25
CA ASP A 265 6.67 -15.38 -10.56
C ASP A 265 6.77 -14.24 -9.54
N ALA A 266 5.68 -13.92 -8.83
CA ALA A 266 5.68 -12.86 -7.81
C ALA A 266 6.56 -13.18 -6.59
N ASP A 267 7.17 -12.16 -6.01
CA ASP A 267 7.88 -12.23 -4.73
C ASP A 267 6.94 -12.11 -3.54
N ILE A 268 5.84 -11.36 -3.71
CA ILE A 268 4.73 -11.17 -2.76
C ILE A 268 3.39 -11.28 -3.50
N ILE A 269 2.44 -12.00 -2.91
CA ILE A 269 1.04 -12.00 -3.33
C ILE A 269 0.24 -11.24 -2.26
N MET A 270 -0.30 -10.08 -2.63
CA MET A 270 -1.05 -9.22 -1.71
C MET A 270 -2.54 -9.27 -2.05
N LEU A 271 -3.35 -9.79 -1.12
CA LEU A 271 -4.81 -9.78 -1.22
C LEU A 271 -5.36 -8.45 -0.69
N ILE A 272 -6.13 -7.75 -1.52
CA ILE A 272 -6.89 -6.57 -1.10
C ILE A 272 -8.35 -6.98 -0.90
N SER A 273 -8.88 -6.71 0.30
CA SER A 273 -10.23 -7.11 0.71
C SER A 273 -11.08 -5.92 1.14
N ASN A 274 -12.30 -5.83 0.63
CA ASN A 274 -13.29 -4.87 1.13
C ASN A 274 -14.09 -5.43 2.32
N ARG A 275 -14.13 -6.76 2.48
CA ARG A 275 -14.68 -7.39 3.69
C ARG A 275 -13.81 -7.06 4.89
N LYS A 276 -14.49 -6.80 6.02
CA LYS A 276 -13.82 -6.55 7.29
C LYS A 276 -13.05 -7.79 7.75
N LEU A 277 -11.90 -7.57 8.35
CA LEU A 277 -11.18 -8.57 9.10
C LEU A 277 -11.60 -8.49 10.57
N GLY A 278 -11.81 -9.63 11.22
CA GLY A 278 -12.20 -9.63 12.61
C GLY A 278 -11.99 -10.96 13.32
N GLU A 279 -12.20 -10.93 14.63
CA GLU A 279 -12.01 -12.08 15.51
C GLU A 279 -13.30 -12.34 16.30
N LEU A 280 -13.78 -13.58 16.25
CA LEU A 280 -14.94 -14.01 17.03
C LEU A 280 -14.55 -14.15 18.51
N GLN A 281 -15.22 -13.40 19.37
CA GLN A 281 -14.99 -13.40 20.81
C GLN A 281 -15.84 -14.47 21.50
N ASP A 282 -15.45 -14.85 22.73
CA ASP A 282 -16.16 -15.86 23.54
C ASP A 282 -17.62 -15.50 23.83
N ASP A 283 -17.97 -14.22 23.83
CA ASP A 283 -19.34 -13.72 24.03
C ASP A 283 -20.21 -13.73 22.76
N GLY A 284 -19.65 -14.21 21.65
CA GLY A 284 -20.32 -14.27 20.34
C GLY A 284 -20.30 -12.95 19.56
N THR A 285 -19.62 -11.91 20.06
CA THR A 285 -19.39 -10.67 19.30
C THR A 285 -18.17 -10.80 18.40
N VAL A 286 -18.05 -9.91 17.41
CA VAL A 286 -16.90 -9.86 16.50
C VAL A 286 -16.16 -8.55 16.71
N ALA A 287 -14.87 -8.65 17.05
CA ALA A 287 -13.97 -7.51 17.14
C ALA A 287 -13.40 -7.20 15.74
N TYR A 288 -13.46 -5.93 15.33
CA TYR A 288 -12.92 -5.45 14.04
C TYR A 288 -11.62 -4.69 14.25
N ASN A 289 -10.64 -5.37 14.84
CA ASN A 289 -9.37 -4.77 15.24
C ASN A 289 -8.26 -5.02 14.23
N THR A 290 -8.47 -5.71 13.11
CA THR A 290 -7.41 -6.04 12.15
C THR A 290 -7.55 -5.23 10.85
N ALA A 291 -6.52 -4.49 10.45
CA ALA A 291 -6.48 -3.85 9.13
C ALA A 291 -5.68 -4.65 8.09
N GLY A 292 -4.69 -5.42 8.53
CA GLY A 292 -3.90 -6.28 7.67
C GLY A 292 -3.30 -7.45 8.43
N ILE A 293 -2.90 -8.47 7.68
CA ILE A 293 -2.14 -9.60 8.20
C ILE A 293 -1.24 -10.19 7.13
N SER A 294 -0.05 -10.65 7.53
CA SER A 294 0.88 -11.30 6.63
C SER A 294 1.68 -12.41 7.31
N LEU A 295 2.26 -13.28 6.48
CA LEU A 295 3.20 -14.28 6.95
C LEU A 295 4.60 -13.66 7.02
N GLY A 296 5.05 -13.40 8.25
CA GLY A 296 6.30 -12.70 8.51
C GLY A 296 7.47 -13.35 7.78
N SER A 297 8.35 -12.53 7.21
CA SER A 297 9.55 -12.99 6.51
C SER A 297 9.30 -13.92 5.32
N GLY A 298 8.11 -13.83 4.74
CA GLY A 298 7.60 -14.74 3.73
C GLY A 298 8.06 -14.46 2.29
N VAL A 299 8.68 -13.31 2.01
CA VAL A 299 9.14 -12.95 0.65
C VAL A 299 10.00 -14.07 0.04
N CYS A 300 9.87 -14.27 -1.28
CA CYS A 300 10.52 -15.35 -2.04
C CYS A 300 10.11 -16.79 -1.66
N LYS A 301 9.32 -17.02 -0.61
CA LYS A 301 8.95 -18.37 -0.18
C LYS A 301 7.56 -18.72 -0.69
N GLN A 302 7.49 -19.67 -1.62
CA GLN A 302 6.26 -20.05 -2.32
C GLN A 302 5.04 -20.30 -1.40
N CYS A 303 5.25 -20.88 -0.22
CA CYS A 303 4.17 -21.24 0.71
C CYS A 303 3.95 -20.20 1.81
N SER A 304 4.62 -19.04 1.77
CA SER A 304 4.46 -17.99 2.76
C SER A 304 4.56 -16.56 2.23
N LYS A 305 4.72 -16.36 0.92
CA LYS A 305 4.83 -15.04 0.30
C LYS A 305 3.50 -14.30 0.18
N VAL A 306 2.63 -14.37 1.20
CA VAL A 306 1.26 -13.87 1.15
C VAL A 306 0.98 -12.85 2.25
N GLY A 307 0.24 -11.81 1.90
CA GLY A 307 -0.29 -10.81 2.83
C GLY A 307 -1.70 -10.38 2.44
N VAL A 308 -2.41 -9.79 3.38
CA VAL A 308 -3.78 -9.31 3.23
C VAL A 308 -3.85 -7.88 3.76
N ALA A 309 -4.48 -6.98 3.00
CA ALA A 309 -4.83 -5.64 3.44
C ALA A 309 -6.33 -5.39 3.26
N GLN A 310 -6.99 -4.93 4.31
CA GLN A 310 -8.37 -4.47 4.24
C GLN A 310 -8.42 -3.05 3.67
N ASP A 311 -9.21 -2.87 2.61
CA ASP A 311 -9.59 -1.59 2.04
C ASP A 311 -11.10 -1.56 1.79
N ASP A 312 -11.81 -0.90 2.71
CA ASP A 312 -13.24 -0.70 2.73
C ASP A 312 -13.66 0.72 2.31
N SER A 313 -12.75 1.51 1.73
CA SER A 313 -12.94 2.95 1.59
C SER A 313 -13.01 3.38 0.13
N ASP A 314 -13.87 4.34 -0.20
CA ASP A 314 -13.98 4.85 -1.58
C ASP A 314 -12.76 5.67 -2.04
N TYR A 315 -12.00 6.25 -1.09
CA TYR A 315 -10.95 7.24 -1.37
C TYR A 315 -9.67 7.07 -0.54
N ASN A 316 -9.56 6.06 0.33
CA ASN A 316 -8.34 5.78 1.09
C ASN A 316 -7.73 4.44 0.63
N GLU A 317 -6.78 4.51 -0.29
CA GLU A 317 -6.12 3.36 -0.91
C GLU A 317 -5.28 2.49 0.07
N ARG A 318 -5.37 2.70 1.39
CA ARG A 318 -4.72 1.90 2.45
C ARG A 318 -3.24 1.62 2.20
N VAL A 319 -2.55 2.62 1.67
CA VAL A 319 -1.12 2.54 1.28
C VAL A 319 -0.23 2.21 2.48
N ASP A 320 -0.64 2.65 3.67
CA ASP A 320 -0.01 2.38 4.95
C ASP A 320 -0.15 0.92 5.37
N THR A 321 -1.35 0.34 5.28
CA THR A 321 -1.56 -1.09 5.57
C THR A 321 -0.73 -1.97 4.63
N VAL A 322 -0.79 -1.72 3.31
CA VAL A 322 -0.02 -2.52 2.35
C VAL A 322 1.49 -2.39 2.60
N ALA A 323 1.98 -1.19 2.93
CA ALA A 323 3.39 -1.00 3.26
C ALA A 323 3.79 -1.68 4.59
N HIS A 324 2.90 -1.68 5.58
CA HIS A 324 3.10 -2.36 6.86
C HIS A 324 3.21 -3.89 6.66
N GLU A 325 2.24 -4.48 5.96
CA GLU A 325 2.27 -5.92 5.67
C GLU A 325 3.45 -6.32 4.78
N THR A 326 3.83 -5.43 3.86
CA THR A 326 5.06 -5.60 3.09
C THR A 326 6.26 -5.68 4.02
N ALA A 327 6.42 -4.76 4.97
CA ALA A 327 7.54 -4.73 5.91
C ALA A 327 7.65 -6.01 6.73
N HIS A 328 6.53 -6.59 7.16
CA HIS A 328 6.49 -7.92 7.78
C HIS A 328 6.99 -9.01 6.84
N LEU A 329 6.49 -9.06 5.59
CA LEU A 329 6.95 -10.01 4.57
C LEU A 329 8.45 -9.91 4.27
N ILE A 330 9.02 -8.69 4.35
CA ILE A 330 10.45 -8.43 4.18
C ILE A 330 11.24 -8.38 5.51
N GLY A 331 10.69 -8.97 6.57
CA GLY A 331 11.46 -9.42 7.74
C GLY A 331 11.49 -8.48 8.94
N ALA A 332 10.66 -7.45 8.96
CA ALA A 332 10.53 -6.58 10.13
C ALA A 332 9.40 -7.05 11.07
N PRO A 333 9.64 -7.11 12.40
CA PRO A 333 8.57 -7.22 13.38
C PRO A 333 7.98 -5.81 13.68
N HIS A 334 7.03 -5.70 14.61
CA HIS A 334 6.62 -4.39 15.10
C HIS A 334 7.76 -3.72 15.88
N ASP A 335 7.76 -2.38 15.87
CA ASP A 335 8.66 -1.58 16.69
C ASP A 335 8.38 -1.87 18.18
N GLY A 336 9.42 -2.28 18.92
CA GLY A 336 9.33 -2.72 20.31
C GLY A 336 9.47 -4.23 20.48
N GLU A 337 9.30 -5.00 19.41
CA GLU A 337 9.35 -6.46 19.45
C GLU A 337 10.75 -7.04 19.27
N GLY A 338 10.96 -8.25 19.77
CA GLY A 338 12.23 -8.96 19.66
C GLY A 338 12.42 -9.71 18.33
N PRO A 339 13.63 -10.25 18.10
CA PRO A 339 13.91 -11.02 16.90
C PRO A 339 13.10 -12.32 16.80
N GLU A 340 12.59 -12.83 17.92
CA GLU A 340 11.71 -14.00 18.00
C GLU A 340 10.49 -13.92 17.07
N GLU A 341 9.89 -12.73 16.93
CA GLU A 341 8.69 -12.50 16.13
C GLU A 341 8.95 -12.57 14.61
N THR A 342 10.20 -12.40 14.19
CA THR A 342 10.54 -12.45 12.75
C THR A 342 10.59 -13.88 12.19
N GLY A 343 10.74 -14.88 13.06
CA GLY A 343 11.09 -16.25 12.66
C GLY A 343 12.50 -16.38 12.05
N LEU A 344 13.35 -15.35 12.16
CA LEU A 344 14.65 -15.27 11.49
C LEU A 344 15.83 -15.41 12.42
N SER A 345 16.63 -16.43 12.15
CA SER A 345 17.92 -16.56 12.81
C SER A 345 18.81 -15.35 12.51
N GLY A 346 19.38 -14.77 13.57
CA GLY A 346 20.27 -13.61 13.47
C GLY A 346 19.59 -12.27 13.22
N SER A 347 18.25 -12.19 13.16
CA SER A 347 17.57 -10.91 13.06
C SER A 347 17.91 -10.01 14.25
N PRO A 348 18.07 -8.69 14.05
CA PRO A 348 18.28 -7.76 15.16
C PRO A 348 17.01 -7.51 15.99
N GLY A 349 15.83 -7.79 15.44
CA GLY A 349 14.56 -7.36 16.04
C GLY A 349 14.41 -5.83 16.08
N ALA A 350 13.39 -5.34 16.79
CA ALA A 350 13.06 -3.92 16.86
C ALA A 350 12.86 -3.37 18.28
N LYS A 351 13.36 -4.06 19.32
CA LYS A 351 13.33 -3.62 20.74
C LYS A 351 13.92 -2.20 20.96
N ASP A 352 14.86 -1.78 20.13
CA ASP A 352 15.52 -0.47 20.22
C ASP A 352 14.69 0.70 19.64
N CYS A 353 13.54 0.41 19.03
CA CYS A 353 12.61 1.40 18.49
C CYS A 353 11.27 1.24 19.21
N PRO A 354 10.94 2.11 20.17
CA PRO A 354 9.69 2.00 20.91
C PRO A 354 8.45 2.10 20.01
N GLU A 355 7.46 1.26 20.24
CA GLU A 355 6.15 1.29 19.56
C GLU A 355 5.50 2.70 19.58
N ASN A 356 5.64 3.40 20.70
CA ASN A 356 5.09 4.74 20.92
C ASN A 356 5.80 5.86 20.15
N ASP A 357 6.93 5.59 19.49
CA ASP A 357 7.51 6.54 18.52
C ASP A 357 6.60 6.72 17.31
N GLY A 358 5.67 5.77 17.08
CA GLY A 358 4.56 5.90 16.15
C GLY A 358 4.97 5.89 14.68
N TYR A 359 6.03 5.13 14.35
CA TYR A 359 6.38 4.77 12.96
C TYR A 359 5.35 3.79 12.38
N ILE A 360 5.47 3.46 11.08
CA ILE A 360 4.55 2.54 10.39
C ILE A 360 4.46 1.17 11.10
N MET A 361 5.57 0.67 11.65
CA MET A 361 5.61 -0.61 12.39
C MET A 361 5.33 -0.45 13.89
N GLY A 362 5.00 0.75 14.37
CA GLY A 362 4.61 1.00 15.77
C GLY A 362 3.14 1.40 15.87
N SER A 363 2.81 2.16 16.91
CA SER A 363 1.44 2.53 17.25
C SER A 363 0.73 3.48 16.26
N GLY A 364 1.44 4.04 15.27
CA GLY A 364 0.86 5.01 14.31
C GLY A 364 0.35 6.34 14.90
N ASN A 365 0.47 6.54 16.22
CA ASN A 365 -0.12 7.67 16.94
C ASN A 365 0.65 9.00 16.77
N ASN A 366 1.84 8.95 16.18
CA ASN A 366 2.69 10.12 15.97
C ASN A 366 2.49 10.72 14.58
N LYS A 367 2.02 11.98 14.51
CA LYS A 367 1.73 12.67 13.24
C LYS A 367 2.93 12.79 12.28
N VAL A 368 4.16 12.77 12.79
CA VAL A 368 5.39 12.93 11.99
C VAL A 368 5.92 11.58 11.52
N ASN A 369 5.87 10.56 12.39
CA ASN A 369 6.49 9.27 12.14
C ASN A 369 5.55 8.27 11.45
N LYS A 370 4.23 8.43 11.55
CA LYS A 370 3.24 7.46 11.05
C LYS A 370 3.27 7.15 9.54
N PHE A 371 4.11 7.85 8.78
CA PHE A 371 4.33 7.62 7.35
C PHE A 371 5.81 7.33 7.02
N LYS A 372 6.56 6.84 8.00
CA LYS A 372 7.97 6.47 7.86
C LYS A 372 8.24 5.16 8.58
N PHE A 373 9.21 4.42 8.08
CA PHE A 373 9.77 3.27 8.78
C PHE A 373 10.86 3.68 9.77
N SER A 374 10.98 2.92 10.86
CA SER A 374 12.00 3.18 11.87
C SER A 374 13.38 2.71 11.41
N LYS A 375 14.43 3.15 12.12
CA LYS A 375 15.79 2.61 11.93
C LYS A 375 15.86 1.10 12.23
N CYS A 376 14.96 0.57 13.06
CA CYS A 376 14.95 -0.85 13.41
C CYS A 376 14.32 -1.67 12.29
N THR A 377 13.19 -1.21 11.73
CA THR A 377 12.62 -1.80 10.51
C THR A 377 13.69 -1.91 9.43
N LYS A 378 14.42 -0.81 9.15
CA LYS A 378 15.51 -0.80 8.16
C LYS A 378 16.54 -1.90 8.41
N LYS A 379 17.04 -2.04 9.65
CA LYS A 379 18.05 -3.06 10.00
C LYS A 379 17.54 -4.48 9.84
N CYS A 380 16.28 -4.74 10.20
CA CYS A 380 15.66 -6.06 10.00
C CYS A 380 15.55 -6.42 8.51
N VAL A 381 15.15 -5.44 7.68
CA VAL A 381 15.08 -5.61 6.22
C VAL A 381 16.48 -5.84 5.62
N GLU A 382 17.49 -5.06 6.03
CA GLU A 382 18.89 -5.27 5.63
C GLU A 382 19.39 -6.68 5.98
N HIS A 383 19.04 -7.17 7.18
CA HIS A 383 19.37 -8.54 7.59
C HIS A 383 18.76 -9.56 6.63
N LEU A 384 17.45 -9.46 6.35
CA LEU A 384 16.81 -10.37 5.41
C LEU A 384 17.45 -10.32 4.02
N LEU A 385 17.67 -9.13 3.47
CA LEU A 385 18.26 -8.94 2.14
C LEU A 385 19.69 -9.50 2.03
N SER A 386 20.37 -9.71 3.16
CA SER A 386 21.69 -10.36 3.22
C SER A 386 21.65 -11.90 3.13
N LEU A 387 20.46 -12.50 3.22
CA LEU A 387 20.28 -13.96 3.24
C LEU A 387 20.00 -14.50 1.84
N PRO A 388 20.48 -15.72 1.49
CA PRO A 388 20.25 -16.33 0.17
C PRO A 388 18.78 -16.45 -0.21
N ARG A 389 17.92 -16.66 0.79
CA ARG A 389 16.47 -16.81 0.60
C ARG A 389 15.77 -15.53 0.09
N ALA A 390 16.41 -14.37 0.21
CA ALA A 390 15.89 -13.11 -0.33
C ALA A 390 16.44 -12.81 -1.74
N SER A 391 17.11 -13.76 -2.38
CA SER A 391 17.75 -13.53 -3.68
C SER A 391 16.78 -13.22 -4.82
N CYS A 392 15.49 -13.59 -4.70
CA CYS A 392 14.50 -13.31 -5.74
C CYS A 392 14.27 -11.81 -5.97
N VAL A 393 14.39 -10.99 -4.92
CA VAL A 393 14.21 -9.53 -5.01
C VAL A 393 15.48 -8.78 -5.44
N LEU A 394 16.59 -9.49 -5.65
CA LEU A 394 17.87 -8.89 -6.03
C LEU A 394 18.04 -8.97 -7.56
N ALA A 395 18.02 -7.82 -8.22
CA ALA A 395 18.16 -7.70 -9.66
C ALA A 395 19.51 -7.09 -10.06
N ASP A 396 20.01 -7.51 -11.22
CA ASP A 396 21.13 -6.84 -11.87
C ASP A 396 20.68 -5.49 -12.43
N CYS A 397 21.33 -4.45 -11.93
CA CYS A 397 21.34 -3.09 -12.47
C CYS A 397 22.77 -2.53 -12.33
#